data_AF-A0A183D5A9-F1
#
_entry.id   AF-A0A183D5A9-F1
#
_cell.length_a   1.000
_cell.length_b   1.000
_cell.length_c   1.000
_cell.angle_alpha   90.00
_cell.angle_beta   90.00
_cell.angle_gamma   90.00
#
_symmetry.space_group_name_H-M   'P 1'
#
loop_
_entity.id
_entity.type
_entity.pdbx_description
1 polymer ?
#
loop_
_entity_poly.entity_id
_entity_poly.type
_entity_poly.pdbx_seq_one_letter_code
_entity_poly.pdbx_strand_id
1 'polypeptide(L)'
;MELRDGLEGCGRRGNIEGFAVAIRAILLSLDELLKCVPDGCLLFRTFLKGEFSDENVDFWIECEEFRKMKEGKKSTIQKAHAIYNQYIAEQSPKEVNLDSDTRAATKAALESGARLNTFSLAQTRIEQLMAKDSYRRFLKSKLFLDLLNNGSTSNGSTESSTEKLPQADHKDRGR
;
A
#
# COMPACT_ATOMS: atom_id res chain seq x y z
N MET A 1 -17.34 0.41 -47.37
CA MET A 1 -17.04 0.07 -45.96
C MET A 1 -15.53 0.19 -45.81
N GLU A 2 -15.04 1.42 -45.67
CA GLU A 2 -13.64 1.71 -45.39
C GLU A 2 -13.63 2.80 -44.32
N LEU A 3 -13.09 2.45 -43.16
CA LEU A 3 -12.86 3.36 -42.04
C LEU A 3 -11.46 3.94 -42.20
N ARG A 4 -11.41 5.24 -42.46
CA ARG A 4 -10.25 6.08 -42.21
C ARG A 4 -10.74 7.23 -41.34
N ASP A 5 -10.07 7.42 -40.20
CA ASP A 5 -9.53 8.69 -39.70
C ASP A 5 -9.62 8.84 -38.17
N GLY A 6 -8.49 9.26 -37.59
CA GLY A 6 -8.50 10.16 -36.44
C GLY A 6 -8.19 9.57 -35.06
N LEU A 7 -6.98 9.05 -34.86
CA LEU A 7 -6.35 9.02 -33.52
C LEU A 7 -5.04 9.82 -33.56
N GLU A 8 -5.13 11.08 -33.98
CA GLU A 8 -4.18 12.12 -33.58
C GLU A 8 -4.88 12.98 -32.53
N GLY A 9 -4.25 13.11 -31.35
CA GLY A 9 -4.68 14.06 -30.34
C GLY A 9 -4.84 13.50 -28.92
N CYS A 10 -3.85 12.78 -28.38
CA CYS A 10 -3.71 12.76 -26.92
C CYS A 10 -2.84 13.95 -26.51
N GLY A 11 -3.43 15.14 -26.55
CA GLY A 11 -2.88 16.32 -25.90
C GLY A 11 -2.60 15.99 -24.43
N ARG A 12 -1.46 16.50 -23.92
CA ARG A 12 -1.05 16.39 -22.53
C ARG A 12 -2.20 16.85 -21.62
N ARG A 13 -3.00 15.90 -21.12
CA ARG A 13 -4.02 16.15 -20.10
C ARG A 13 -3.27 16.47 -18.82
N GLY A 14 -3.27 17.75 -18.48
CA GLY A 14 -2.72 18.24 -17.23
C GLY A 14 -3.31 17.51 -16.03
N ASN A 15 -2.50 17.54 -14.96
CA ASN A 15 -2.53 16.93 -13.64
C ASN A 15 -3.83 17.00 -12.79
N ILE A 16 -5.00 17.09 -13.41
CA ILE A 16 -6.30 17.15 -12.73
C ILE A 16 -6.61 15.80 -12.06
N GLU A 17 -6.12 14.70 -12.62
CA GLU A 17 -6.32 13.36 -12.08
C GLU A 17 -5.62 13.18 -10.71
N GLY A 18 -4.39 13.67 -10.55
CA GLY A 18 -3.67 13.60 -9.27
C GLY A 18 -4.33 14.42 -8.17
N PHE A 19 -4.80 15.63 -8.49
CA PHE A 19 -5.53 16.49 -7.55
C PHE A 19 -6.91 15.92 -7.19
N ALA A 20 -7.60 15.29 -8.14
CA ALA A 20 -8.86 14.61 -7.88
C ALA A 20 -8.68 13.34 -7.02
N VAL A 21 -7.59 12.59 -7.21
CA VAL A 21 -7.20 11.43 -6.38
C VAL A 21 -6.87 11.87 -4.96
N ALA A 22 -6.15 12.98 -4.81
CA ALA A 22 -5.80 13.64 -3.56
C ALA A 22 -7.03 14.14 -2.76
N ILE A 23 -7.91 14.91 -3.42
CA ILE A 23 -9.15 15.42 -2.81
C ILE A 23 -10.11 14.27 -2.47
N ARG A 24 -10.15 13.21 -3.29
CA ARG A 24 -10.83 11.97 -2.94
C ARG A 24 -10.24 11.36 -1.69
N ALA A 25 -8.94 11.04 -1.63
CA ALA A 25 -8.33 10.38 -0.48
C ALA A 25 -8.56 11.08 0.88
N ILE A 26 -8.63 12.42 0.91
CA ILE A 26 -8.92 13.19 2.15
C ILE A 26 -10.39 13.08 2.60
N LEU A 27 -11.31 12.82 1.68
CA LEU A 27 -12.75 12.64 1.93
C LEU A 27 -13.18 11.16 1.98
N LEU A 28 -12.28 10.23 1.64
CA LEU A 28 -12.56 8.80 1.54
C LEU A 28 -12.25 8.07 2.85
N SER A 29 -13.05 7.02 3.10
CA SER A 29 -12.75 6.02 4.12
C SER A 29 -11.46 5.25 3.80
N LEU A 30 -10.82 4.66 4.81
CA LEU A 30 -9.66 3.79 4.61
C LEU A 30 -9.96 2.70 3.56
N ASP A 31 -11.18 2.14 3.61
CA ASP A 31 -11.67 1.15 2.64
C ASP A 31 -11.56 1.62 1.18
N GLU A 32 -12.00 2.85 0.92
CA GLU A 32 -11.97 3.44 -0.41
C GLU A 32 -10.54 3.79 -0.87
N LEU A 33 -9.64 4.19 0.04
CA LEU A 33 -8.22 4.34 -0.28
C LEU A 33 -7.63 3.00 -0.74
N LEU A 34 -7.91 1.92 0.00
CA LEU A 34 -7.34 0.60 -0.26
C LEU A 34 -7.92 -0.04 -1.53
N LYS A 35 -9.18 0.23 -1.85
CA LYS A 35 -9.88 -0.40 -2.99
C LYS A 35 -9.89 0.41 -4.28
N CYS A 36 -9.95 1.73 -4.19
CA CYS A 36 -10.32 2.56 -5.33
C CYS A 36 -9.22 3.51 -5.80
N VAL A 37 -8.19 3.75 -4.99
CA VAL A 37 -7.08 4.64 -5.36
C VAL A 37 -5.96 3.82 -6.01
N PRO A 38 -5.57 4.11 -7.27
CA PRO A 38 -4.38 3.52 -7.88
C PRO A 38 -3.16 3.72 -6.96
N ASP A 39 -2.41 2.65 -6.71
CA ASP A 39 -1.26 2.62 -5.79
C ASP A 39 -1.55 3.02 -4.33
N GLY A 40 -2.82 3.21 -3.93
CA GLY A 40 -3.20 3.60 -2.56
C GLY A 40 -2.73 2.61 -1.50
N CYS A 41 -2.88 1.31 -1.78
CA CYS A 41 -2.33 0.23 -0.95
C CYS A 41 -0.80 0.31 -0.83
N LEU A 42 -0.08 0.60 -1.92
CA LEU A 42 1.39 0.65 -1.92
C LEU A 42 1.91 1.84 -1.10
N LEU A 43 1.28 3.01 -1.28
CA LEU A 43 1.59 4.23 -0.51
C LEU A 43 1.34 4.03 0.98
N PHE A 44 0.16 3.51 1.35
CA PHE A 44 -0.19 3.28 2.74
C PHE A 44 0.71 2.20 3.38
N ARG A 45 1.00 1.11 2.66
CA ARG A 45 1.96 0.09 3.11
C ARG A 45 3.37 0.66 3.31
N THR A 46 3.81 1.56 2.45
CA THR A 46 5.12 2.23 2.60
C THR A 46 5.16 3.08 3.85
N PHE A 47 4.08 3.82 4.14
CA PHE A 47 3.94 4.56 5.39
C PHE A 47 3.98 3.64 6.62
N LEU A 48 3.18 2.56 6.62
CA LEU A 48 3.12 1.63 7.74
C LEU A 48 4.44 0.90 8.00
N LYS A 49 5.23 0.60 6.96
CA LYS A 49 6.58 0.04 7.12
C LYS A 49 7.51 0.98 7.90
N GLY A 50 7.37 2.28 7.70
CA GLY A 50 8.11 3.28 8.48
C GLY A 50 7.70 3.33 9.95
N GLU A 51 6.49 2.87 10.27
CA GLU A 51 5.95 2.78 11.63
C GLU A 51 5.98 1.36 12.21
N PHE A 52 6.59 0.40 11.49
CA PHE A 52 6.62 -1.02 11.87
C PHE A 52 5.24 -1.62 12.13
N SER A 53 4.25 -1.25 11.33
CA SER A 53 2.86 -1.71 11.46
C SER A 53 2.25 -2.20 10.14
N ASP A 54 3.09 -2.66 9.20
CA ASP A 54 2.68 -3.10 7.86
C ASP A 54 1.95 -4.45 7.84
N GLU A 55 2.04 -5.23 8.91
CA GLU A 55 1.26 -6.45 9.10
C GLU A 55 -0.24 -6.22 9.03
N ASN A 56 -0.72 -5.04 9.46
CA ASN A 56 -2.15 -4.73 9.47
C ASN A 56 -2.73 -4.60 8.05
N VAL A 57 -2.04 -3.91 7.16
CA VAL A 57 -2.48 -3.78 5.76
C VAL A 57 -2.23 -5.07 4.98
N ASP A 58 -1.13 -5.78 5.26
CA ASP A 58 -0.84 -7.08 4.65
C ASP A 58 -1.94 -8.10 4.99
N PHE A 59 -2.34 -8.19 6.26
CA PHE A 59 -3.44 -9.04 6.70
C PHE A 59 -4.76 -8.66 6.02
N TRP A 60 -5.08 -7.37 5.94
CA TRP A 60 -6.31 -6.90 5.31
C TRP A 60 -6.37 -7.28 3.82
N ILE A 61 -5.26 -7.12 3.08
CA ILE A 61 -5.16 -7.53 1.67
C ILE A 61 -5.34 -9.04 1.53
N GLU A 62 -4.70 -9.83 2.39
CA GLU A 62 -4.82 -11.29 2.38
C GLU A 62 -6.26 -11.76 2.61
N CYS A 63 -7.03 -11.04 3.45
CA CYS A 63 -8.46 -11.30 3.65
C CYS A 63 -9.30 -10.97 2.41
N GLU A 64 -9.03 -9.85 1.73
CA GLU A 64 -9.72 -9.49 0.49
C GLU A 64 -9.45 -10.51 -0.64
N GLU A 65 -8.22 -11.00 -0.75
CA GLU A 65 -7.90 -12.04 -1.73
C GLU A 65 -8.56 -13.37 -1.37
N PHE A 66 -8.57 -13.73 -0.07
CA PHE A 66 -9.24 -14.93 0.41
C PHE A 66 -10.74 -14.92 0.09
N ARG A 67 -11.46 -13.80 0.28
CA ARG A 67 -12.92 -13.77 0.02
C ARG A 67 -13.29 -13.94 -1.46
N LYS A 68 -12.34 -13.72 -2.38
CA LYS A 68 -12.51 -13.90 -3.83
C LYS A 68 -12.26 -15.34 -4.28
N MET A 69 -11.73 -16.19 -3.39
CA MET A 69 -11.48 -17.60 -3.69
C MET A 69 -12.79 -18.40 -3.79
N LYS A 70 -12.71 -19.61 -4.35
CA LYS A 70 -13.84 -20.54 -4.43
C LYS A 70 -13.93 -21.37 -3.15
N GLU A 71 -15.08 -21.38 -2.51
CA GLU A 71 -15.35 -22.17 -1.31
C GLU A 71 -15.24 -23.69 -1.56
N GLY A 72 -14.93 -24.46 -0.52
CA GLY A 72 -14.83 -25.93 -0.58
C GLY A 72 -13.59 -26.48 -1.28
N LYS A 73 -12.72 -25.63 -1.87
CA LYS A 73 -11.45 -26.09 -2.44
C LYS A 73 -10.38 -26.30 -1.38
N LYS A 74 -9.58 -27.37 -1.55
CA LYS A 74 -8.40 -27.63 -0.71
C LYS A 74 -7.45 -26.43 -0.64
N SER A 75 -7.24 -25.73 -1.75
CA SER A 75 -6.40 -24.52 -1.81
C SER A 75 -6.94 -23.38 -0.93
N THR A 76 -8.27 -23.24 -0.84
CA THR A 76 -8.92 -22.21 -0.03
C THR A 76 -8.75 -22.52 1.45
N ILE A 77 -8.95 -23.78 1.86
CA ILE A 77 -8.70 -24.22 3.23
C ILE A 77 -7.23 -24.01 3.62
N GLN A 78 -6.29 -24.40 2.74
CA GLN A 78 -4.86 -24.16 2.96
C GLN A 78 -4.53 -22.67 3.12
N LYS A 79 -5.14 -21.80 2.28
CA LYS A 79 -4.98 -20.35 2.40
C LYS A 79 -5.51 -19.82 3.72
N ALA A 80 -6.66 -20.32 4.19
CA ALA A 80 -7.21 -19.92 5.49
C ALA A 80 -6.26 -20.26 6.64
N HIS A 81 -5.71 -21.48 6.67
CA HIS A 81 -4.72 -21.86 7.68
C HIS A 81 -3.43 -21.02 7.59
N ALA A 82 -2.97 -20.71 6.37
CA ALA A 82 -1.80 -19.85 6.17
C ALA A 82 -2.03 -18.45 6.73
N ILE A 83 -3.17 -17.83 6.44
CA ILE A 83 -3.53 -16.50 6.97
C ILE A 83 -3.59 -16.55 8.51
N TYR A 84 -4.24 -17.57 9.08
CA TYR A 84 -4.34 -17.72 10.53
C TYR A 84 -2.96 -17.82 11.20
N ASN A 85 -2.07 -18.68 10.70
CA ASN A 85 -0.74 -18.89 11.29
C ASN A 85 0.23 -17.72 11.06
N GLN A 86 0.00 -16.91 10.03
CA GLN A 86 0.84 -15.77 9.69
C GLN A 86 0.47 -14.53 10.52
N TYR A 87 -0.82 -14.33 10.82
CA TYR A 87 -1.33 -13.07 11.37
C TYR A 87 -2.16 -13.20 12.66
N ILE A 88 -2.83 -14.32 12.93
CA ILE A 88 -3.86 -14.42 13.98
C ILE A 88 -3.45 -15.29 15.17
N ALA A 89 -2.73 -16.39 14.93
CA ALA A 89 -2.28 -17.26 16.00
C ALA A 89 -1.42 -16.47 17.01
N GLU A 90 -1.46 -16.84 18.28
CA GLU A 90 -0.55 -16.27 19.26
C GLU A 90 0.89 -16.51 18.82
N GLN A 91 1.74 -15.48 18.93
CA GLN A 91 3.14 -15.51 18.53
C GLN A 91 3.35 -15.71 17.03
N SER A 92 2.35 -15.33 16.22
CA SER A 92 2.50 -15.32 14.76
C SER A 92 3.64 -14.37 14.33
N PRO A 93 4.38 -14.69 13.25
CA PRO A 93 5.50 -13.86 12.80
C PRO A 93 5.08 -12.44 12.36
N LYS A 94 3.81 -12.27 11.96
CA LYS A 94 3.19 -10.98 11.63
C LYS A 94 1.89 -10.80 12.43
N GLU A 95 1.91 -11.13 13.72
CA GLU A 95 0.72 -11.06 14.58
C GLU A 95 0.07 -9.67 14.56
N VAL A 96 -1.22 -9.62 14.20
CA VAL A 96 -2.01 -8.38 14.21
C VAL A 96 -2.66 -8.15 15.58
N ASN A 97 -2.88 -6.89 15.95
CA ASN A 97 -3.45 -6.53 17.25
C ASN A 97 -4.97 -6.81 17.30
N LEU A 98 -5.35 -7.96 17.87
CA LEU A 98 -6.73 -8.39 18.06
C LEU A 98 -7.02 -8.76 19.52
N ASP A 99 -8.24 -8.43 19.97
CA ASP A 99 -8.76 -8.90 21.24
C ASP A 99 -8.96 -10.42 21.26
N SER A 100 -8.91 -10.99 22.48
CA SER A 100 -8.99 -12.43 22.69
C SER A 100 -10.28 -13.06 22.14
N ASP A 101 -11.40 -12.35 22.23
CA ASP A 101 -12.70 -12.84 21.76
C ASP A 101 -12.73 -12.95 20.23
N THR A 102 -12.24 -11.92 19.53
CA THR A 102 -12.14 -11.92 18.07
C THR A 102 -11.22 -13.06 17.58
N ARG A 103 -10.08 -13.26 18.26
CA ARG A 103 -9.13 -14.33 17.92
C ARG A 103 -9.74 -15.72 18.11
N ALA A 104 -10.44 -15.94 19.22
CA ALA A 104 -11.13 -17.18 19.52
C ALA A 104 -12.25 -17.46 18.49
N ALA A 105 -13.02 -16.43 18.12
CA ALA A 105 -14.05 -16.55 17.10
C ALA A 105 -13.48 -16.95 15.73
N THR A 106 -12.36 -16.34 15.30
CA THR A 106 -11.68 -16.69 14.06
C THR A 106 -11.14 -18.12 14.09
N LYS A 107 -10.57 -18.57 15.22
CA LYS A 107 -10.10 -19.96 15.38
C LYS A 107 -11.25 -20.96 15.25
N ALA A 108 -12.36 -20.72 15.94
CA ALA A 108 -13.54 -21.59 15.87
C ALA A 108 -14.13 -21.63 14.46
N ALA A 109 -14.19 -20.49 13.76
CA ALA A 109 -14.63 -20.43 12.36
C ALA A 109 -13.73 -21.26 11.43
N LEU A 110 -12.40 -21.21 11.64
CA LEU A 110 -11.44 -22.01 10.88
C LEU A 110 -11.64 -23.51 11.13
N GLU A 111 -11.80 -23.94 12.39
CA GLU A 111 -12.04 -25.33 12.79
C GLU A 111 -13.38 -25.87 12.26
N SER A 112 -14.39 -25.00 12.06
CA SER A 112 -15.70 -25.36 11.51
C SER A 112 -15.72 -25.55 9.98
N GLY A 113 -14.57 -25.46 9.30
CA GLY A 113 -14.44 -25.70 7.86
C GLY A 113 -14.16 -24.47 7.00
N ALA A 114 -13.67 -23.38 7.61
CA ALA A 114 -13.12 -22.21 6.92
C ALA A 114 -13.95 -21.67 5.73
N ARG A 115 -15.00 -20.89 6.04
CA ARG A 115 -15.83 -20.20 5.03
C ARG A 115 -15.19 -18.93 4.51
N LEU A 116 -15.69 -18.37 3.40
CA LEU A 116 -15.14 -17.12 2.82
C LEU A 116 -15.25 -15.89 3.74
N ASN A 117 -16.08 -15.95 4.79
CA ASN A 117 -16.23 -14.90 5.80
C ASN A 117 -15.46 -15.19 7.11
N THR A 118 -14.59 -16.21 7.15
CA THR A 118 -13.83 -16.63 8.36
C THR A 118 -13.09 -15.47 9.02
N PHE A 119 -12.57 -14.54 8.22
CA PHE A 119 -11.76 -13.42 8.71
C PHE A 119 -12.52 -12.09 8.79
N SER A 120 -13.80 -12.02 8.43
CA SER A 120 -14.51 -10.74 8.29
C SER A 120 -14.53 -9.90 9.57
N LEU A 121 -14.71 -10.54 10.74
CA LEU A 121 -14.66 -9.83 12.02
C LEU A 121 -13.25 -9.29 12.32
N ALA A 122 -12.23 -10.15 12.22
CA ALA A 122 -10.84 -9.77 12.44
C ALA A 122 -10.39 -8.66 11.48
N GLN A 123 -10.71 -8.79 10.19
CA GLN A 123 -10.44 -7.79 9.16
C GLN A 123 -11.06 -6.43 9.52
N THR A 124 -12.32 -6.43 9.97
CA THR A 124 -13.01 -5.21 10.41
C THR A 124 -12.31 -4.57 11.61
N ARG A 125 -11.84 -5.36 12.59
CA ARG A 125 -11.11 -4.84 13.75
C ARG A 125 -9.80 -4.18 13.35
N ILE A 126 -9.03 -4.81 12.47
CA ILE A 126 -7.75 -4.28 11.98
C ILE A 126 -7.96 -3.05 11.10
N GLU A 127 -8.99 -3.03 10.25
CA GLU A 127 -9.36 -1.84 9.49
C GLU A 127 -9.69 -0.66 10.42
N GLN A 128 -10.48 -0.89 11.48
CA GLN A 128 -10.81 0.15 12.45
C GLN A 128 -9.58 0.63 13.23
N LEU A 129 -8.65 -0.27 13.57
CA LEU A 129 -7.38 0.05 14.21
C LEU A 129 -6.57 1.00 13.32
N MET A 130 -6.34 0.61 12.06
CA MET A 130 -5.63 1.42 11.08
C MET A 130 -6.34 2.76 10.85
N ALA A 131 -7.67 2.78 10.71
CA ALA A 131 -8.44 4.00 10.46
C ALA A 131 -8.38 5.00 11.61
N LYS A 132 -8.34 4.52 12.86
CA LYS A 132 -8.30 5.37 14.07
C LYS A 132 -6.92 5.96 14.33
N ASP A 133 -5.86 5.26 13.95
CA ASP A 133 -4.50 5.63 14.31
C ASP A 133 -3.63 5.91 13.07
N SER A 134 -3.10 4.87 12.42
CA SER A 134 -2.14 5.00 11.33
C SER A 134 -2.66 5.79 10.13
N TYR A 135 -3.94 5.66 9.79
CA TYR A 135 -4.56 6.40 8.68
C TYR A 135 -4.62 7.90 8.97
N ARG A 136 -4.97 8.30 10.21
CA ARG A 136 -4.98 9.72 10.60
C ARG A 136 -3.58 10.34 10.56
N ARG A 137 -2.56 9.55 10.87
CA ARG A 137 -1.14 9.97 10.76
C ARG A 137 -0.68 10.00 9.31
N PHE A 138 -1.08 9.02 8.50
CA PHE A 138 -0.81 8.96 7.07
C PHE A 138 -1.31 10.21 6.35
N LEU A 139 -2.55 10.66 6.60
CA LEU A 139 -3.12 11.86 5.99
C LEU A 139 -2.36 13.16 6.32
N LYS A 140 -1.57 13.16 7.41
CA LYS A 140 -0.71 14.28 7.83
C LYS A 140 0.76 14.08 7.45
N SER A 141 1.10 12.90 6.93
CA SER A 141 2.48 12.52 6.66
C SER A 141 3.01 13.30 5.46
N LYS A 142 4.31 13.60 5.48
CA LYS A 142 4.99 14.22 4.34
C LYS A 142 4.83 13.38 3.07
N LEU A 143 4.80 12.05 3.19
CA LEU A 143 4.61 11.13 2.06
C LEU A 143 3.26 11.36 1.36
N PHE A 144 2.17 11.53 2.12
CA PHE A 144 0.87 11.84 1.57
C PHE A 144 0.82 13.29 1.06
N LEU A 145 1.32 14.26 1.82
CA LEU A 145 1.32 15.68 1.44
C LEU A 145 2.16 15.95 0.18
N ASP A 146 3.33 15.34 0.04
CA ASP A 146 4.19 15.43 -1.15
C ASP A 146 3.48 14.82 -2.37
N LEU A 147 2.64 13.78 -2.20
CA LEU A 147 1.78 13.28 -3.29
C LEU A 147 0.73 14.34 -3.71
N LEU A 148 0.11 15.04 -2.74
CA LEU A 148 -0.80 16.16 -3.05
C LEU A 148 -0.06 17.32 -3.75
N ASN A 149 1.17 17.61 -3.32
CA ASN A 149 1.95 18.76 -3.76
C ASN A 149 2.76 18.51 -5.05
N ASN A 150 3.15 17.27 -5.34
CA ASN A 150 3.80 16.88 -6.59
C ASN A 150 2.79 16.77 -7.75
N GLY A 151 1.50 17.00 -7.46
CA GLY A 151 0.52 17.50 -8.41
C GLY A 151 0.81 18.92 -8.93
N SER A 152 1.71 19.67 -8.27
CA SER A 152 1.94 21.11 -8.50
C SER A 152 3.39 21.51 -8.82
N THR A 153 4.43 20.72 -8.53
CA THR A 153 5.81 21.12 -8.89
C THR A 153 6.77 19.94 -8.99
N SER A 154 7.27 19.64 -10.19
CA SER A 154 8.66 19.19 -10.36
C SER A 154 9.33 20.02 -11.45
N ASN A 155 10.26 20.87 -11.04
CA ASN A 155 11.58 20.99 -11.66
C ASN A 155 12.45 21.91 -10.79
N GLY A 156 13.01 21.31 -9.73
CA GLY A 156 14.33 21.72 -9.27
C GLY A 156 15.35 21.00 -10.14
N SER A 157 15.74 21.60 -11.26
CA SER A 157 16.91 21.16 -12.00
C SER A 157 18.14 21.81 -11.36
N THR A 158 18.76 21.07 -10.45
CA THR A 158 20.19 21.14 -10.21
C THR A 158 20.92 20.78 -11.50
N GLU A 159 21.62 21.73 -12.10
CA GLU A 159 22.70 21.45 -13.05
C GLU A 159 24.01 22.01 -12.48
N SER A 160 24.88 21.08 -12.08
CA SER A 160 26.29 21.30 -11.83
C SER A 160 27.05 20.25 -12.65
N SER A 161 28.17 20.71 -13.25
CA SER A 161 29.25 19.94 -13.88
C SER A 161 28.95 19.48 -15.32
N THR A 162 29.79 19.74 -16.32
CA THR A 162 31.21 19.37 -16.50
C THR A 162 31.73 20.07 -17.78
N GLU A 163 32.98 20.51 -17.92
CA GLU A 163 34.22 19.77 -18.30
C GLU A 163 35.35 20.84 -18.33
N LYS A 164 36.66 20.61 -18.09
CA LYS A 164 37.56 19.55 -18.57
C LYS A 164 38.92 19.62 -17.83
N LEU A 165 39.48 18.46 -17.45
CA LEU A 165 40.92 18.21 -17.16
C LEU A 165 41.60 17.74 -18.49
N PRO A 166 42.92 17.45 -18.63
CA PRO A 166 43.99 17.33 -17.61
C PRO A 166 45.39 17.90 -18.02
N GLN A 167 46.34 17.94 -17.07
CA GLN A 167 47.63 17.25 -17.21
C GLN A 167 48.43 17.24 -15.90
N ALA A 168 48.83 16.04 -15.47
CA ALA A 168 49.84 15.76 -14.47
C ALA A 168 51.24 15.79 -15.12
N ASP A 169 52.30 16.18 -14.41
CA ASP A 169 53.12 15.24 -13.64
C ASP A 169 54.34 15.92 -12.99
N HIS A 170 54.76 15.30 -11.88
CA HIS A 170 55.91 15.57 -11.03
C HIS A 170 57.26 15.82 -11.75
N LYS A 171 58.18 16.59 -11.14
CA LYS A 171 59.33 16.08 -10.34
C LYS A 171 60.45 17.12 -10.10
N ASP A 172 60.72 17.36 -8.81
CA ASP A 172 62.02 17.52 -8.11
C ASP A 172 63.31 17.88 -8.89
N ARG A 173 64.00 18.95 -8.48
CA ARG A 173 65.47 19.04 -8.34
C ARG A 173 65.90 20.36 -7.69
N GLY A 174 66.71 20.24 -6.64
CA GLY A 174 67.20 21.36 -5.83
C GLY A 174 68.29 22.23 -6.46
N ARG A 175 68.53 23.36 -5.79
CA ARG A 175 69.84 23.96 -5.54
C ARG A 175 69.70 24.95 -4.38
#